data_AF-A0A1V8T8W0-F1
#
_entry.id   AF-A0A1V8T8W0-F1
#
_cell.length_a   1.000
_cell.length_b   1.000
_cell.length_c   1.000
_cell.angle_alpha   90.00
_cell.angle_beta   90.00
_cell.angle_gamma   90.00
#
_symmetry.space_group_name_H-M   'P 1'
#
loop_
_entity.id
_entity.type
_entity.pdbx_description
1 polymer ?
#
loop_
_entity_poly.entity_id
_entity_poly.type
_entity_poly.pdbx_seq_one_letter_code
_entity_poly.pdbx_strand_id
1 'polypeptide(L)'
;MRIPYAPSEPPSGSSPLVQDIYTRIAARRSPRPLIPLDLALLHNPAIADGYNALLGAIRTKSSLDEGLMELSICYIAVLTNAVYEWKAHSALAVKAGVGKEKLERLLRRDREWEGYTELERAVLAYTEESTIKVAVSDEVFERTRRLLGSDQKIMELQITIGAYNMVSRFLVGLDVTESNGGEMVPLIVNAPMGGIAHASLASAVHQAGGFGFIGAAIDLDSADKQVSIAAETLEVTNEGLLPIGIGFLTFAVSVDKVANLVRARKPAVVWLSMPKSIDDFTPWTKAIREASPKTRVWLQIGSVATALAVAQSCTPDAICLQGSDAGGHGCEQGAGVISLVPEVYDAFAAESIDIPLLAAGGIVDGRGVAAALVLGATGVVLGTRFLAARETNLHQNYRAAILAARDGGVVTTRSKLFDNLPGENIWPGYIDGRSLIIESYRDHVAGVDISEIRRLYKDAVAADDRGYASEGKGRAAMWAGTGVGLVTTEQSAAEILEEVRQDALASLKRVQARL
;
A
#
# COMPACT_ATOMS: atom_id res chain seq x y z
N MET A 1 -4.66 -18.03 -6.23
CA MET A 1 -4.52 -19.01 -7.32
C MET A 1 -5.75 -19.89 -7.28
N ARG A 2 -6.37 -20.17 -8.43
CA ARG A 2 -7.64 -20.91 -8.51
C ARG A 2 -7.52 -22.41 -8.25
N ILE A 3 -6.29 -22.91 -8.20
CA ILE A 3 -5.94 -24.27 -7.79
C ILE A 3 -4.74 -24.19 -6.83
N PRO A 4 -4.53 -25.18 -5.92
CA PRO A 4 -3.34 -25.21 -5.08
C PRO A 4 -2.06 -25.27 -5.90
N TYR A 5 -0.94 -24.77 -5.38
CA TYR A 5 0.38 -24.95 -6.02
C TYR A 5 0.83 -26.42 -5.97
N ALA A 6 1.59 -26.86 -6.98
CA ALA A 6 2.24 -28.16 -6.93
C ALA A 6 3.37 -28.17 -5.88
N PRO A 7 3.77 -29.35 -5.36
CA PRO A 7 4.88 -29.46 -4.43
C PRO A 7 6.19 -28.90 -5.01
N SER A 8 7.03 -28.33 -4.15
CA SER A 8 8.36 -27.81 -4.53
C SER A 8 9.41 -28.91 -4.76
N GLU A 9 9.10 -30.13 -4.34
CA GLU A 9 9.93 -31.33 -4.53
C GLU A 9 9.14 -32.39 -5.30
N PRO A 10 9.79 -33.28 -6.05
CA PRO A 10 9.10 -34.31 -6.80
C PRO A 10 8.33 -35.25 -5.83
N PRO A 11 7.04 -35.54 -6.09
CA PRO A 11 6.27 -36.47 -5.27
C PRO A 11 6.95 -37.84 -5.13
N SER A 12 6.79 -38.50 -3.98
CA SER A 12 7.35 -39.82 -3.74
C SER A 12 6.92 -40.83 -4.82
N GLY A 13 7.88 -41.57 -5.37
CA GLY A 13 7.63 -42.52 -6.46
C GLY A 13 7.62 -41.91 -7.88
N SER A 14 7.96 -40.61 -8.02
CA SER A 14 8.12 -39.98 -9.33
C SER A 14 9.19 -40.67 -10.18
N SER A 15 8.97 -40.75 -11.49
CA SER A 15 9.94 -41.31 -12.43
C SER A 15 11.25 -40.51 -12.46
N PRO A 16 12.39 -41.11 -12.86
CA PRO A 16 13.66 -40.40 -12.97
C PRO A 16 13.56 -39.13 -13.82
N LEU A 17 12.80 -39.18 -14.92
CA LEU A 17 12.58 -38.01 -15.78
C LEU A 17 11.91 -36.85 -15.04
N VAL A 18 10.92 -37.12 -14.19
CA VAL A 18 10.26 -36.08 -13.38
C VAL A 18 11.22 -35.51 -12.34
N GLN A 19 12.01 -36.35 -11.68
CA GLN A 19 13.02 -35.91 -10.72
C GLN A 19 14.08 -35.01 -11.39
N ASP A 20 14.52 -35.36 -12.60
CA ASP A 20 15.46 -34.57 -13.38
C ASP A 20 14.89 -33.20 -13.77
N ILE A 21 13.61 -33.13 -14.14
CA ILE A 21 12.93 -31.87 -14.45
C ILE A 21 12.89 -30.96 -13.22
N TYR A 22 12.45 -31.49 -12.07
CA TYR A 22 12.45 -30.74 -10.80
C TYR A 22 13.84 -30.20 -10.49
N THR A 23 14.87 -31.03 -10.65
CA THR A 23 16.28 -30.67 -10.42
C THR A 23 16.72 -29.53 -11.35
N ARG A 24 16.43 -29.60 -12.66
CA ARG A 24 16.77 -28.54 -13.62
C ARG A 24 16.08 -27.22 -13.28
N ILE A 25 14.79 -27.25 -12.96
CA ILE A 25 14.03 -26.04 -12.63
C ILE A 25 14.56 -25.40 -11.34
N ALA A 26 14.83 -26.22 -10.31
CA ALA A 26 15.42 -25.76 -9.06
C ALA A 26 16.83 -25.16 -9.27
N ALA A 27 17.68 -25.81 -10.05
CA ALA A 27 19.04 -25.35 -10.35
C ALA A 27 19.04 -23.96 -11.00
N ARG A 28 18.09 -23.69 -11.92
CA ARG A 28 17.93 -22.37 -12.55
C ARG A 28 17.59 -21.25 -11.56
N ARG A 29 16.93 -21.58 -10.44
CA ARG A 29 16.51 -20.61 -9.42
C ARG A 29 17.54 -20.41 -8.32
N SER A 30 18.41 -21.40 -8.11
CA SER A 30 19.43 -21.40 -7.05
C SER A 30 20.22 -20.10 -6.97
N PRO A 31 20.47 -19.56 -5.75
CA PRO A 31 20.09 -20.10 -4.44
C PRO A 31 18.65 -19.78 -4.01
N ARG A 32 17.85 -19.12 -4.87
CA ARG A 32 16.47 -18.74 -4.56
C ARG A 32 15.53 -19.95 -4.74
N PRO A 33 14.44 -20.02 -3.95
CA PRO A 33 13.43 -21.06 -4.12
C PRO A 33 12.67 -20.90 -5.43
N LEU A 34 11.92 -21.94 -5.79
CA LEU A 34 10.94 -21.92 -6.87
C LEU A 34 9.92 -20.79 -6.65
N ILE A 35 9.57 -20.08 -7.72
CA ILE A 35 8.59 -19.00 -7.64
C ILE A 35 7.17 -19.54 -7.90
N PRO A 36 6.11 -18.80 -7.56
CA PRO A 36 4.73 -19.22 -7.79
C PRO A 36 4.42 -19.72 -9.20
N LEU A 37 4.99 -19.09 -10.24
CA LEU A 37 4.83 -19.57 -11.62
C LEU A 37 5.47 -20.95 -11.84
N ASP A 38 6.64 -21.23 -11.26
CA ASP A 38 7.27 -22.56 -11.40
C ASP A 38 6.37 -23.62 -10.74
N LEU A 39 5.89 -23.35 -9.52
CA LEU A 39 5.01 -24.26 -8.77
C LEU A 39 3.64 -24.46 -9.45
N ALA A 40 3.14 -23.43 -10.14
CA ALA A 40 1.92 -23.54 -10.93
C ALA A 40 2.10 -24.46 -12.15
N LEU A 41 3.24 -24.37 -12.83
CA LEU A 41 3.54 -25.20 -14.00
C LEU A 41 3.84 -26.65 -13.62
N LEU A 42 4.40 -26.89 -12.43
CA LEU A 42 4.79 -28.22 -11.94
C LEU A 42 3.62 -29.20 -11.70
N HIS A 43 2.37 -28.74 -11.83
CA HIS A 43 1.22 -29.65 -12.03
C HIS A 43 1.41 -30.60 -13.22
N ASN A 44 2.21 -30.18 -14.22
CA ASN A 44 2.68 -31.04 -15.28
C ASN A 44 4.17 -30.77 -15.56
N PRO A 45 5.10 -31.58 -15.01
CA PRO A 45 6.54 -31.37 -15.15
C PRO A 45 7.02 -31.30 -16.61
N ALA A 46 6.46 -32.11 -17.51
CA ALA A 46 6.84 -32.10 -18.92
C ALA A 46 6.50 -30.76 -19.60
N ILE A 47 5.32 -30.20 -19.29
CA ILE A 47 4.93 -28.85 -19.73
C ILE A 47 5.86 -27.80 -19.11
N ALA A 48 6.16 -27.90 -17.81
CA ALA A 48 7.04 -26.96 -17.12
C ALA A 48 8.44 -26.92 -17.75
N ASP A 49 9.02 -28.06 -18.11
CA ASP A 49 10.33 -28.16 -18.74
C ASP A 49 10.34 -27.51 -20.13
N GLY A 50 9.36 -27.86 -20.98
CA GLY A 50 9.22 -27.27 -22.32
C GLY A 50 8.97 -25.76 -22.28
N TYR A 51 8.09 -25.31 -21.37
CA TYR A 51 7.81 -23.89 -21.13
C TYR A 51 9.09 -23.14 -20.76
N ASN A 52 9.89 -23.69 -19.84
CA ASN A 52 11.13 -23.09 -19.40
C ASN A 52 12.22 -23.06 -20.49
N ALA A 53 12.28 -24.09 -21.32
CA ALA A 53 13.20 -24.13 -22.47
C ALA A 53 12.85 -23.05 -23.50
N LEU A 54 11.57 -22.92 -23.87
CA LEU A 54 11.10 -21.92 -24.82
C LEU A 54 11.36 -20.49 -24.31
N LEU A 55 10.89 -20.18 -23.10
CA LEU A 55 11.09 -18.82 -22.54
C LEU A 55 12.58 -18.53 -22.27
N GLY A 56 13.36 -19.55 -21.92
CA GLY A 56 14.81 -19.42 -21.80
C GLY A 56 15.47 -19.01 -23.11
N ALA A 57 15.06 -19.60 -24.23
CA ALA A 57 15.54 -19.23 -25.57
C ALA A 57 15.11 -17.81 -25.96
N ILE A 58 13.84 -17.45 -25.78
CA ILE A 58 13.32 -16.11 -26.09
C ILE A 58 14.11 -15.04 -25.34
N ARG A 59 14.33 -15.24 -24.04
CA ARG A 59 14.94 -14.22 -23.18
C ARG A 59 16.46 -14.12 -23.28
N THR A 60 17.15 -15.19 -23.62
CA THR A 60 18.63 -15.23 -23.53
C THR A 60 19.33 -15.53 -24.84
N LYS A 61 18.59 -15.87 -25.90
CA LYS A 61 19.12 -16.21 -27.23
C LYS A 61 18.47 -15.42 -28.36
N SER A 62 17.86 -14.26 -28.05
CA SER A 62 17.29 -13.35 -29.04
C SER A 62 18.28 -12.24 -29.41
N SER A 63 18.18 -11.76 -30.64
CA SER A 63 18.87 -10.57 -31.17
C SER A 63 18.06 -9.27 -31.03
N LEU A 64 16.82 -9.35 -30.52
CA LEU A 64 15.98 -8.20 -30.22
C LEU A 64 16.61 -7.42 -29.05
N ASP A 65 16.56 -6.09 -29.14
CA ASP A 65 17.03 -5.23 -28.06
C ASP A 65 16.29 -5.55 -26.75
N GLU A 66 17.02 -5.66 -25.64
CA GLU A 66 16.45 -6.03 -24.34
C GLU A 66 15.39 -5.02 -23.89
N GLY A 67 15.60 -3.73 -24.15
CA GLY A 67 14.65 -2.67 -23.83
C GLY A 67 13.34 -2.83 -24.61
N LEU A 68 13.43 -3.10 -25.92
CA LEU A 68 12.24 -3.36 -26.75
C LEU A 68 11.50 -4.64 -26.35
N MET A 69 12.24 -5.70 -26.01
CA MET A 69 11.66 -6.95 -25.52
C MET A 69 10.87 -6.70 -24.24
N GLU A 70 11.52 -6.13 -23.22
CA GLU A 70 10.91 -5.87 -21.93
C GLU A 70 9.76 -4.85 -22.01
N LEU A 71 9.86 -3.85 -22.91
CA LEU A 71 8.79 -2.91 -23.19
C LEU A 71 7.53 -3.61 -23.77
N SER A 72 7.72 -4.53 -24.72
CA SER A 72 6.60 -5.30 -25.29
C SER A 72 5.94 -6.19 -24.24
N ILE A 73 6.73 -6.85 -23.38
CA ILE A 73 6.24 -7.70 -22.28
C ILE A 73 5.44 -6.87 -21.27
N CYS A 74 5.98 -5.74 -20.84
CA CYS A 74 5.30 -4.83 -19.93
C CYS A 74 3.96 -4.37 -20.52
N TYR A 75 3.90 -4.08 -21.82
CA TYR A 75 2.67 -3.64 -22.43
C TYR A 75 1.63 -4.78 -22.56
N ILE A 76 2.05 -6.00 -22.86
CA ILE A 76 1.17 -7.19 -22.81
C ILE A 76 0.55 -7.33 -21.43
N ALA A 77 1.36 -7.23 -20.37
CA ALA A 77 0.88 -7.32 -19.00
C ALA A 77 -0.19 -6.25 -18.67
N VAL A 78 -0.03 -5.02 -19.17
CA VAL A 78 -1.04 -3.95 -19.03
C VAL A 78 -2.32 -4.27 -19.81
N LEU A 79 -2.19 -4.76 -21.04
CA LEU A 79 -3.34 -5.08 -21.91
C LEU A 79 -4.16 -6.26 -21.39
N THR A 80 -3.51 -7.21 -20.73
CA THR A 80 -4.14 -8.45 -20.22
C THR A 80 -4.45 -8.43 -18.72
N ASN A 81 -4.10 -7.35 -18.02
CA ASN A 81 -4.17 -7.24 -16.56
C ASN A 81 -3.36 -8.33 -15.81
N ALA A 82 -2.21 -8.72 -16.36
CA ALA A 82 -1.27 -9.67 -15.76
C ALA A 82 -0.30 -8.97 -14.80
N VAL A 83 -0.79 -8.57 -13.63
CA VAL A 83 -0.02 -7.82 -12.61
C VAL A 83 1.27 -8.54 -12.18
N TYR A 84 1.25 -9.87 -12.09
CA TYR A 84 2.44 -10.65 -11.77
C TYR A 84 3.53 -10.52 -12.84
N GLU A 85 3.13 -10.53 -14.12
CA GLU A 85 4.03 -10.33 -15.25
C GLU A 85 4.60 -8.91 -15.23
N TRP A 86 3.74 -7.90 -15.00
CA TRP A 86 4.15 -6.50 -14.87
C TRP A 86 5.19 -6.31 -13.76
N LYS A 87 4.94 -6.84 -12.56
CA LYS A 87 5.86 -6.71 -11.41
C LYS A 87 7.22 -7.33 -11.69
N ALA A 88 7.26 -8.46 -12.41
CA ALA A 88 8.51 -9.12 -12.75
C ALA A 88 9.28 -8.36 -13.84
N HIS A 89 8.59 -7.85 -14.85
CA HIS A 89 9.20 -7.33 -16.06
C HIS A 89 9.44 -5.82 -16.06
N SER A 90 8.66 -5.02 -15.32
CA SER A 90 8.89 -3.57 -15.20
C SER A 90 10.28 -3.24 -14.64
N ALA A 91 10.74 -3.99 -13.62
CA ALA A 91 12.10 -3.83 -13.09
C ALA A 91 13.18 -4.22 -14.11
N LEU A 92 12.92 -5.22 -14.96
CA LEU A 92 13.84 -5.65 -16.01
C LEU A 92 13.88 -4.63 -17.15
N ALA A 93 12.73 -4.05 -17.51
CA ALA A 93 12.64 -2.96 -18.48
C ALA A 93 13.48 -1.75 -18.05
N VAL A 94 13.39 -1.34 -16.78
CA VAL A 94 14.23 -0.26 -16.23
C VAL A 94 15.71 -0.63 -16.33
N LYS A 95 16.08 -1.86 -15.96
CA LYS A 95 17.46 -2.34 -16.06
C LYS A 95 17.97 -2.35 -17.51
N ALA A 96 17.10 -2.63 -18.47
CA ALA A 96 17.38 -2.61 -19.90
C ALA A 96 17.36 -1.19 -20.52
N GLY A 97 17.16 -0.14 -19.70
CA GLY A 97 17.23 1.26 -20.15
C GLY A 97 15.88 1.89 -20.53
N VAL A 98 14.75 1.19 -20.31
CA VAL A 98 13.42 1.79 -20.48
C VAL A 98 13.16 2.78 -19.34
N GLY A 99 12.98 4.05 -19.66
CA GLY A 99 12.73 5.10 -18.66
C GLY A 99 11.47 4.83 -17.82
N LYS A 100 11.53 5.06 -16.51
CA LYS A 100 10.41 4.87 -15.57
C LYS A 100 9.14 5.62 -16.03
N GLU A 101 9.29 6.85 -16.54
CA GLU A 101 8.17 7.66 -17.07
C GLU A 101 7.43 6.95 -18.22
N LYS A 102 8.14 6.27 -19.12
CA LYS A 102 7.53 5.47 -20.19
C LYS A 102 6.73 4.30 -19.62
N LEU A 103 7.23 3.62 -18.60
CA LEU A 103 6.49 2.52 -17.97
C LEU A 103 5.23 3.03 -17.26
N GLU A 104 5.30 4.18 -16.59
CA GLU A 104 4.13 4.80 -15.97
C GLU A 104 3.07 5.26 -16.99
N ARG A 105 3.49 5.75 -18.17
CA ARG A 105 2.56 6.07 -19.26
C ARG A 105 1.89 4.82 -19.83
N LEU A 106 2.63 3.72 -19.98
CA LEU A 106 2.06 2.41 -20.32
C LEU A 106 1.00 1.98 -19.31
N LEU A 107 1.28 2.09 -18.00
CA LEU A 107 0.33 1.75 -16.94
C LEU A 107 -0.98 2.54 -17.04
N ARG A 108 -0.87 3.83 -17.37
CA ARG A 108 -2.01 4.74 -17.54
C ARG A 108 -2.78 4.48 -18.84
N ARG A 109 -2.28 3.60 -19.72
CA ARG A 109 -2.80 3.37 -21.08
C ARG A 109 -2.90 4.66 -21.89
N ASP A 110 -1.96 5.56 -21.66
CA ASP A 110 -1.86 6.80 -22.41
C ASP A 110 -1.51 6.47 -23.87
N ARG A 111 -2.31 7.00 -24.80
CA ARG A 111 -2.18 6.71 -26.23
C ARG A 111 -1.36 7.74 -26.98
N GLU A 112 -0.86 8.77 -26.29
CA GLU A 112 -0.17 9.87 -26.96
C GLU A 112 1.29 9.58 -27.30
N TRP A 113 1.85 8.44 -26.85
CA TRP A 113 3.20 7.94 -27.19
C TRP A 113 4.32 9.00 -27.15
N GLU A 114 4.14 10.04 -26.36
CA GLU A 114 5.09 11.11 -26.15
C GLU A 114 6.33 10.57 -25.42
N GLY A 115 7.52 11.01 -25.83
CA GLY A 115 8.79 10.51 -25.28
C GLY A 115 9.25 9.14 -25.81
N TYR A 116 8.40 8.40 -26.52
CA TYR A 116 8.82 7.17 -27.21
C TYR A 116 9.51 7.48 -28.54
N THR A 117 10.50 6.68 -28.89
CA THR A 117 11.12 6.68 -30.21
C THR A 117 10.17 6.13 -31.26
N GLU A 118 10.48 6.33 -32.54
CA GLU A 118 9.66 5.78 -33.61
C GLU A 118 9.61 4.25 -33.59
N LEU A 119 10.75 3.60 -33.31
CA LEU A 119 10.82 2.14 -33.20
C LEU A 119 10.00 1.62 -32.03
N GLU A 120 10.09 2.25 -30.85
CA GLU A 120 9.28 1.86 -29.69
C GLU A 120 7.78 1.98 -29.98
N ARG A 121 7.34 3.06 -30.63
CA ARG A 121 5.94 3.23 -31.04
C ARG A 121 5.47 2.13 -31.99
N ALA A 122 6.32 1.75 -32.95
CA ALA A 122 5.99 0.67 -33.88
C ALA A 122 5.89 -0.68 -33.17
N VAL A 123 6.80 -0.97 -32.24
CA VAL A 123 6.77 -2.17 -31.39
C VAL A 123 5.51 -2.20 -30.50
N LEU A 124 5.12 -1.07 -29.90
CA LEU A 124 3.94 -0.97 -29.05
C LEU A 124 2.65 -1.17 -29.85
N ALA A 125 2.51 -0.53 -31.01
CA ALA A 125 1.39 -0.75 -31.92
C ALA A 125 1.31 -2.22 -32.37
N TYR A 126 2.45 -2.81 -32.77
CA TYR A 126 2.55 -4.21 -33.15
C TYR A 126 2.11 -5.14 -32.00
N THR A 127 2.56 -4.82 -30.78
CA THR A 127 2.21 -5.56 -29.56
C THR A 127 0.72 -5.48 -29.26
N GLU A 128 0.10 -4.30 -29.35
CA GLU A 128 -1.33 -4.11 -29.10
C GLU A 128 -2.17 -4.89 -30.12
N GLU A 129 -1.88 -4.75 -31.41
CA GLU A 129 -2.63 -5.45 -32.46
C GLU A 129 -2.48 -6.97 -32.33
N SER A 130 -1.25 -7.48 -32.18
CA SER A 130 -1.02 -8.91 -32.01
C SER A 130 -1.66 -9.47 -30.73
N THR A 131 -1.79 -8.65 -29.67
CA THR A 131 -2.36 -9.10 -28.38
C THR A 131 -3.87 -9.07 -28.38
N ILE A 132 -4.47 -7.98 -28.84
CA ILE A 132 -5.91 -7.72 -28.77
C ILE A 132 -6.64 -8.30 -29.98
N LYS A 133 -6.08 -8.16 -31.19
CA LYS A 133 -6.73 -8.57 -32.44
C LYS A 133 -6.26 -9.95 -32.92
N VAL A 134 -5.14 -10.47 -32.38
CA VAL A 134 -4.46 -11.70 -32.86
C VAL A 134 -3.97 -11.56 -34.32
N ALA A 135 -4.03 -10.36 -34.87
CA ALA A 135 -3.61 -10.02 -36.22
C ALA A 135 -2.93 -8.66 -36.18
N VAL A 136 -1.89 -8.49 -36.99
CA VAL A 136 -1.20 -7.21 -37.18
C VAL A 136 -1.51 -6.74 -38.59
N SER A 137 -1.94 -5.48 -38.72
CA SER A 137 -2.19 -4.86 -40.01
C SER A 137 -0.91 -4.75 -40.85
N ASP A 138 -1.04 -4.82 -42.18
CA ASP A 138 0.11 -4.72 -43.10
C ASP A 138 0.90 -3.43 -42.87
N GLU A 139 0.21 -2.33 -42.56
CA GLU A 139 0.84 -1.04 -42.25
C GLU A 139 1.74 -1.12 -41.02
N VAL A 140 1.24 -1.66 -39.90
CA VAL A 140 2.01 -1.81 -38.66
C VAL A 140 3.12 -2.83 -38.84
N PHE A 141 2.86 -3.94 -39.54
CA PHE A 141 3.85 -4.97 -39.81
C PHE A 141 5.03 -4.42 -40.63
N GLU A 142 4.76 -3.81 -41.79
CA GLU A 142 5.81 -3.29 -42.68
C GLU A 142 6.59 -2.13 -42.04
N ARG A 143 5.92 -1.29 -41.25
CA ARG A 143 6.58 -0.23 -40.49
C ARG A 143 7.56 -0.80 -39.46
N THR A 144 7.11 -1.74 -38.62
CA THR A 144 7.94 -2.33 -37.56
C THR A 144 9.08 -3.15 -38.16
N ARG A 145 8.81 -3.94 -39.20
CA ARG A 145 9.82 -4.72 -39.95
C ARG A 145 10.92 -3.80 -40.50
N ARG A 146 10.55 -2.68 -41.14
CA ARG A 146 11.49 -1.71 -41.69
C ARG A 146 12.36 -1.07 -40.61
N LEU A 147 11.78 -0.68 -39.48
CA LEU A 147 12.50 -0.02 -38.38
C LEU A 147 13.41 -1.00 -37.62
N LEU A 148 13.03 -2.27 -37.49
CA LEU A 148 13.89 -3.32 -36.92
C LEU A 148 15.03 -3.72 -37.86
N GLY A 149 14.84 -3.56 -39.17
CA GLY A 149 15.84 -3.83 -40.21
C GLY A 149 16.24 -5.30 -40.33
N SER A 150 15.46 -6.24 -39.78
CA SER A 150 15.76 -7.67 -39.79
C SER A 150 14.52 -8.54 -39.68
N ASP A 151 14.40 -9.49 -40.60
CA ASP A 151 13.37 -10.53 -40.61
C ASP A 151 13.48 -11.46 -39.40
N GLN A 152 14.70 -11.66 -38.90
CA GLN A 152 14.89 -12.41 -37.66
C GLN A 152 14.32 -11.63 -36.47
N LYS A 153 14.55 -10.32 -36.39
CA LYS A 153 14.05 -9.49 -35.28
C LYS A 153 12.52 -9.37 -35.28
N ILE A 154 11.88 -9.29 -36.44
CA ILE A 154 10.40 -9.26 -36.50
C ILE A 154 9.80 -10.61 -36.07
N MET A 155 10.43 -11.73 -36.46
CA MET A 155 10.03 -13.05 -35.98
C MET A 155 10.24 -13.19 -34.47
N GLU A 156 11.38 -12.74 -33.95
CA GLU A 156 11.71 -12.75 -32.51
C GLU A 156 10.75 -11.86 -31.70
N LEU A 157 10.35 -10.70 -32.23
CA LEU A 157 9.31 -9.87 -31.62
C LEU A 157 7.96 -10.61 -31.59
N GLN A 158 7.53 -11.19 -32.72
CA GLN A 158 6.26 -11.91 -32.82
C GLN A 158 6.21 -13.11 -31.85
N ILE A 159 7.28 -13.90 -31.75
CA ILE A 159 7.32 -15.05 -30.83
C ILE A 159 7.40 -14.61 -29.37
N THR A 160 8.11 -13.49 -29.07
CA THR A 160 8.10 -12.88 -27.74
C THR A 160 6.67 -12.50 -27.35
N ILE A 161 5.97 -11.75 -28.21
CA ILE A 161 4.60 -11.32 -27.96
C ILE A 161 3.68 -12.53 -27.78
N GLY A 162 3.78 -13.54 -28.65
CA GLY A 162 2.96 -14.75 -28.56
C GLY A 162 3.23 -15.54 -27.27
N ALA A 163 4.49 -15.70 -26.89
CA ALA A 163 4.87 -16.42 -25.68
C ALA A 163 4.43 -15.70 -24.41
N TYR A 164 4.56 -14.37 -24.35
CA TYR A 164 4.10 -13.58 -23.20
C TYR A 164 2.58 -13.42 -23.15
N ASN A 165 1.91 -13.45 -24.29
CA ASN A 165 0.47 -13.63 -24.36
C ASN A 165 0.01 -14.98 -23.77
N MET A 166 0.76 -16.05 -23.99
CA MET A 166 0.53 -17.35 -23.34
C MET A 166 0.82 -17.27 -21.83
N VAL A 167 1.93 -16.63 -21.42
CA VAL A 167 2.28 -16.41 -20.01
C VAL A 167 1.15 -15.67 -19.30
N SER A 168 0.74 -14.51 -19.80
CA SER A 168 -0.36 -13.71 -19.26
C SER A 168 -1.67 -14.49 -19.16
N ARG A 169 -2.06 -15.25 -20.19
CA ARG A 169 -3.28 -16.08 -20.15
C ARG A 169 -3.21 -17.18 -19.09
N PHE A 170 -2.03 -17.77 -18.88
CA PHE A 170 -1.82 -18.73 -17.79
C PHE A 170 -1.89 -18.06 -16.42
N LEU A 171 -1.17 -16.95 -16.23
CA LEU A 171 -1.11 -16.19 -14.98
C LEU A 171 -2.47 -15.66 -14.55
N VAL A 172 -3.20 -15.03 -15.48
CA VAL A 172 -4.53 -14.45 -15.24
C VAL A 172 -5.57 -15.55 -15.13
N GLY A 173 -5.54 -16.56 -16.00
CA GLY A 173 -6.53 -17.64 -16.02
C GLY A 173 -6.56 -18.46 -14.73
N LEU A 174 -5.38 -18.71 -14.13
CA LEU A 174 -5.25 -19.42 -12.85
C LEU A 174 -5.09 -18.48 -11.65
N ASP A 175 -5.06 -17.16 -11.87
CA ASP A 175 -4.79 -16.15 -10.86
C ASP A 175 -3.56 -16.49 -9.99
N VAL A 176 -2.45 -16.78 -10.66
CA VAL A 176 -1.17 -17.10 -10.01
C VAL A 176 -0.79 -15.91 -9.12
N THR A 177 -0.56 -16.16 -7.83
CA THR A 177 -0.33 -15.16 -6.74
C THR A 177 -1.51 -14.32 -6.27
N GLU A 178 -2.74 -14.53 -6.73
CA GLU A 178 -3.92 -13.74 -6.26
C GLU A 178 -3.76 -12.25 -6.53
N SER A 179 -3.01 -11.94 -7.58
CA SER A 179 -2.70 -10.58 -7.97
C SER A 179 -3.15 -10.27 -9.39
N ASN A 180 -3.62 -11.26 -10.16
CA ASN A 180 -3.94 -11.09 -11.56
C ASN A 180 -5.45 -10.90 -11.79
N GLY A 181 -5.81 -10.21 -12.86
CA GLY A 181 -7.22 -9.98 -13.24
C GLY A 181 -7.92 -8.87 -12.45
N GLY A 182 -7.29 -8.29 -11.42
CA GLY A 182 -7.70 -7.01 -10.84
C GLY A 182 -7.07 -5.84 -11.61
N GLU A 183 -7.76 -4.70 -11.66
CA GLU A 183 -7.11 -3.43 -12.01
C GLU A 183 -5.97 -3.16 -11.01
N MET A 184 -4.86 -2.57 -11.45
CA MET A 184 -3.82 -2.08 -10.53
C MET A 184 -4.35 -0.85 -9.80
N VAL A 185 -5.11 -1.13 -8.74
CA VAL A 185 -5.76 -0.14 -7.91
C VAL A 185 -4.79 0.39 -6.86
N PRO A 186 -4.90 1.69 -6.49
CA PRO A 186 -4.06 2.26 -5.47
C PRO A 186 -4.18 1.50 -4.14
N LEU A 187 -3.06 1.44 -3.41
CA LEU A 187 -3.04 0.82 -2.09
C LEU A 187 -3.82 1.71 -1.11
N ILE A 188 -4.93 1.17 -0.59
CA ILE A 188 -5.74 1.82 0.44
C ILE A 188 -5.44 1.15 1.78
N VAL A 189 -5.08 1.95 2.76
CA VAL A 189 -4.64 1.51 4.10
C VAL A 189 -5.54 2.12 5.16
N ASN A 190 -5.98 1.35 6.16
CA ASN A 190 -6.54 1.98 7.37
C ASN A 190 -5.41 2.43 8.29
N ALA A 191 -5.53 3.61 8.89
CA ALA A 191 -4.55 4.06 9.88
C ALA A 191 -4.55 3.15 11.13
N PRO A 192 -3.38 2.94 11.79
CA PRO A 192 -3.30 2.29 13.09
C PRO A 192 -3.87 3.22 14.19
N MET A 193 -5.20 3.23 14.34
CA MET A 193 -5.89 4.08 15.31
C MET A 193 -5.97 3.37 16.67
N GLY A 194 -5.17 3.82 17.64
CA GLY A 194 -5.10 3.23 18.99
C GLY A 194 -6.47 3.11 19.66
N GLY A 195 -6.85 1.89 20.06
CA GLY A 195 -8.13 1.60 20.70
C GLY A 195 -9.37 1.61 19.77
N ILE A 196 -9.20 1.92 18.48
CA ILE A 196 -10.28 2.02 17.49
C ILE A 196 -10.09 0.98 16.37
N ALA A 197 -8.89 0.92 15.80
CA ALA A 197 -8.50 -0.03 14.76
C ALA A 197 -8.04 -1.34 15.39
N HIS A 198 -9.00 -2.25 15.59
CA HIS A 198 -8.81 -3.58 16.15
C HIS A 198 -8.72 -4.65 15.05
N ALA A 199 -8.67 -5.92 15.46
CA ALA A 199 -8.62 -7.07 14.56
C ALA A 199 -9.73 -7.03 13.49
N SER A 200 -10.96 -6.68 13.88
CA SER A 200 -12.12 -6.61 13.00
C SER A 200 -11.90 -5.69 11.80
N LEU A 201 -11.42 -4.47 12.04
CA LEU A 201 -11.13 -3.52 10.96
C LEU A 201 -9.95 -3.99 10.10
N ALA A 202 -8.84 -4.37 10.73
CA ALA A 202 -7.63 -4.76 10.01
C ALA A 202 -7.88 -5.97 9.09
N SER A 203 -8.57 -7.00 9.60
CA SER A 203 -8.93 -8.18 8.81
C SER A 203 -9.91 -7.85 7.69
N ALA A 204 -10.94 -7.03 7.95
CA ALA A 204 -11.91 -6.64 6.91
C ALA A 204 -11.28 -5.83 5.78
N VAL A 205 -10.37 -4.89 6.12
CA VAL A 205 -9.61 -4.12 5.12
C VAL A 205 -8.71 -5.03 4.30
N HIS A 206 -8.03 -5.99 4.93
CA HIS A 206 -7.18 -6.96 4.22
C HIS A 206 -8.00 -7.84 3.28
N GLN A 207 -9.12 -8.42 3.75
CA GLN A 207 -10.01 -9.25 2.94
C GLN A 207 -10.63 -8.48 1.76
N ALA A 208 -10.84 -7.17 1.90
CA ALA A 208 -11.28 -6.28 0.82
C ALA A 208 -10.15 -5.86 -0.15
N GLY A 209 -8.96 -6.44 -0.03
CA GLY A 209 -7.80 -6.14 -0.89
C GLY A 209 -7.09 -4.83 -0.56
N GLY A 210 -7.30 -4.26 0.62
CA GLY A 210 -6.46 -3.19 1.18
C GLY A 210 -5.35 -3.73 2.07
N PHE A 211 -4.71 -2.83 2.80
CA PHE A 211 -3.77 -3.23 3.85
C PHE A 211 -4.26 -2.80 5.23
N GLY A 212 -4.54 -3.80 6.07
CA GLY A 212 -5.12 -3.61 7.39
C GLY A 212 -4.09 -3.31 8.46
N PHE A 213 -4.38 -2.37 9.38
CA PHE A 213 -3.55 -2.13 10.57
C PHE A 213 -4.34 -2.22 11.87
N ILE A 214 -3.72 -2.85 12.87
CA ILE A 214 -4.11 -2.75 14.29
C ILE A 214 -3.34 -1.59 14.94
N GLY A 215 -4.02 -0.75 15.72
CA GLY A 215 -3.39 0.31 16.52
C GLY A 215 -3.11 -0.17 17.94
N ALA A 216 -1.84 -0.41 18.30
CA ALA A 216 -1.46 -0.95 19.61
C ALA A 216 -1.62 0.05 20.78
N ALA A 217 -1.72 1.35 20.50
CA ALA A 217 -1.68 2.40 21.50
C ALA A 217 -0.49 2.21 22.47
N ILE A 218 -0.75 2.19 23.79
CA ILE A 218 0.25 1.95 24.85
C ILE A 218 0.12 0.57 25.50
N ASP A 219 -0.92 -0.20 25.18
CA ASP A 219 -1.23 -1.49 25.79
C ASP A 219 -0.86 -2.64 24.84
N LEU A 220 0.36 -3.16 25.01
CA LEU A 220 0.88 -4.24 24.17
C LEU A 220 0.17 -5.58 24.40
N ASP A 221 -0.43 -5.81 25.56
CA ASP A 221 -1.14 -7.06 25.86
C ASP A 221 -2.48 -7.08 25.13
N SER A 222 -3.20 -5.94 25.14
CA SER A 222 -4.40 -5.75 24.31
C SER A 222 -4.07 -5.87 22.82
N ALA A 223 -2.97 -5.25 22.38
CA ALA A 223 -2.51 -5.36 20.99
C ALA A 223 -2.24 -6.82 20.59
N ASP A 224 -1.52 -7.58 21.42
CA ASP A 224 -1.22 -8.99 21.17
C ASP A 224 -2.50 -9.84 21.09
N LYS A 225 -3.49 -9.57 21.95
CA LYS A 225 -4.81 -10.21 21.88
C LYS A 225 -5.52 -9.92 20.55
N GLN A 226 -5.52 -8.67 20.09
CA GLN A 226 -6.11 -8.31 18.79
C GLN A 226 -5.38 -8.98 17.63
N VAL A 227 -4.06 -9.09 17.70
CA VAL A 227 -3.26 -9.78 16.69
C VAL A 227 -3.58 -11.27 16.65
N SER A 228 -3.77 -11.91 17.81
CA SER A 228 -4.28 -13.29 17.92
C SER A 228 -5.63 -13.45 17.22
N ILE A 229 -6.60 -12.56 17.50
CA ILE A 229 -7.93 -12.59 16.87
C ILE A 229 -7.82 -12.41 15.35
N ALA A 230 -6.94 -11.53 14.88
CA ALA A 230 -6.74 -11.31 13.45
C ALA A 230 -6.13 -12.56 12.77
N ALA A 231 -5.15 -13.21 13.41
CA ALA A 231 -4.56 -14.45 12.89
C ALA A 231 -5.61 -15.58 12.78
N GLU A 232 -6.48 -15.72 13.79
CA GLU A 232 -7.60 -16.68 13.75
C GLU A 232 -8.59 -16.33 12.63
N THR A 233 -8.99 -15.05 12.51
CA THR A 233 -9.95 -14.57 11.50
C THR A 233 -9.43 -14.75 10.07
N LEU A 234 -8.12 -14.64 9.88
CA LEU A 234 -7.45 -14.76 8.58
C LEU A 234 -6.88 -16.17 8.34
N GLU A 235 -7.14 -17.11 9.25
CA GLU A 235 -6.71 -18.51 9.16
C GLU A 235 -5.19 -18.67 8.97
N VAL A 236 -4.40 -17.79 9.59
CA VAL A 236 -2.94 -17.77 9.48
C VAL A 236 -2.31 -18.62 10.59
N THR A 237 -1.47 -19.57 10.21
CA THR A 237 -0.71 -20.38 11.16
C THR A 237 0.44 -19.59 11.80
N ASN A 238 0.91 -20.01 12.98
CA ASN A 238 2.02 -19.36 13.70
C ASN A 238 3.36 -19.32 12.93
N GLU A 239 3.49 -20.11 11.86
CA GLU A 239 4.66 -20.11 10.99
C GLU A 239 4.58 -19.10 9.85
N GLY A 240 3.35 -18.73 9.45
CA GLY A 240 3.06 -17.81 8.36
C GLY A 240 3.33 -16.34 8.69
N LEU A 241 3.47 -15.53 7.65
CA LEU A 241 3.46 -14.07 7.78
C LEU A 241 2.00 -13.62 7.90
N LEU A 242 1.66 -12.92 8.97
CA LEU A 242 0.31 -12.40 9.18
C LEU A 242 0.07 -11.19 8.26
N PRO A 243 -0.92 -11.21 7.34
CA PRO A 243 -1.02 -10.24 6.25
C PRO A 243 -1.70 -8.93 6.66
N ILE A 244 -1.47 -8.50 7.91
CA ILE A 244 -1.85 -7.20 8.45
C ILE A 244 -0.63 -6.55 9.10
N GLY A 245 -0.74 -5.26 9.39
CA GLY A 245 0.25 -4.52 10.13
C GLY A 245 -0.16 -4.16 11.55
N ILE A 246 0.83 -3.75 12.35
CA ILE A 246 0.64 -3.26 13.71
C ILE A 246 1.37 -1.92 13.87
N GLY A 247 0.67 -0.90 14.37
CA GLY A 247 1.24 0.42 14.63
C GLY A 247 1.61 0.62 16.10
N PHE A 248 2.79 1.20 16.33
CA PHE A 248 3.34 1.47 17.65
C PHE A 248 3.73 2.95 17.82
N LEU A 249 3.48 3.46 19.02
CA LEU A 249 3.95 4.75 19.51
C LEU A 249 5.33 4.57 20.15
N THR A 250 6.39 4.86 19.41
CA THR A 250 7.76 4.50 19.82
C THR A 250 8.21 5.18 21.11
N PHE A 251 7.67 6.36 21.45
CA PHE A 251 7.93 7.02 22.74
C PHE A 251 7.31 6.32 23.95
N ALA A 252 6.24 5.55 23.76
CA ALA A 252 5.37 5.04 24.82
C ALA A 252 5.53 3.55 25.11
N VAL A 253 6.22 2.81 24.24
CA VAL A 253 6.45 1.37 24.37
C VAL A 253 7.95 1.03 24.29
N SER A 254 8.30 -0.17 24.75
CA SER A 254 9.68 -0.67 24.72
C SER A 254 9.96 -1.41 23.42
N VAL A 255 11.09 -1.07 22.78
CA VAL A 255 11.57 -1.75 21.56
C VAL A 255 11.72 -3.26 21.75
N ASP A 256 12.23 -3.71 22.91
CA ASP A 256 12.42 -5.13 23.18
C ASP A 256 11.10 -5.89 23.27
N LYS A 257 10.09 -5.28 23.92
CA LYS A 257 8.75 -5.88 24.02
C LYS A 257 8.10 -5.97 22.65
N VAL A 258 8.23 -4.93 21.82
CA VAL A 258 7.69 -4.96 20.45
C VAL A 258 8.44 -5.98 19.58
N ALA A 259 9.77 -6.05 19.68
CA ALA A 259 10.56 -7.06 18.97
C ALA A 259 10.14 -8.48 19.35
N ASN A 260 9.83 -8.74 20.62
CA ASN A 260 9.31 -10.03 21.07
C ASN A 260 7.93 -10.34 20.48
N LEU A 261 7.02 -9.37 20.46
CA LEU A 261 5.71 -9.51 19.82
C LEU A 261 5.87 -9.80 18.33
N VAL A 262 6.73 -9.06 17.62
CA VAL A 262 6.97 -9.25 16.19
C VAL A 262 7.58 -10.63 15.90
N ARG A 263 8.50 -11.11 16.73
CA ARG A 263 9.07 -12.46 16.60
C ARG A 263 8.00 -13.54 16.74
N ALA A 264 7.08 -13.35 17.69
CA ALA A 264 6.00 -14.29 17.96
C ALA A 264 4.89 -14.26 16.90
N ARG A 265 4.50 -13.07 16.44
CA ARG A 265 3.30 -12.85 15.61
C ARG A 265 3.57 -12.62 14.13
N LYS A 266 4.80 -12.24 13.77
CA LYS A 266 5.26 -12.01 12.39
C LYS A 266 4.26 -11.22 11.52
N PRO A 267 3.85 -10.00 11.95
CA PRO A 267 3.02 -9.14 11.10
C PRO A 267 3.74 -8.82 9.79
N ALA A 268 3.00 -8.59 8.72
CA ALA A 268 3.56 -8.22 7.43
C ALA A 268 4.24 -6.85 7.49
N VAL A 269 3.70 -5.93 8.28
CA VAL A 269 4.23 -4.58 8.46
C VAL A 269 4.23 -4.17 9.94
N VAL A 270 5.30 -3.53 10.37
CA VAL A 270 5.34 -2.74 11.61
C VAL A 270 5.37 -1.27 11.24
N TRP A 271 4.42 -0.51 11.75
CA TRP A 271 4.33 0.94 11.58
C TRP A 271 4.86 1.63 12.84
N LEU A 272 5.91 2.43 12.70
CA LEU A 272 6.54 3.17 13.79
C LEU A 272 6.21 4.66 13.68
N SER A 273 5.79 5.25 14.79
CA SER A 273 5.39 6.66 14.86
C SER A 273 5.82 7.33 16.15
N MET A 274 5.87 8.67 16.13
CA MET A 274 6.00 9.54 17.30
C MET A 274 7.22 9.22 18.18
N PRO A 275 8.45 9.24 17.66
CA PRO A 275 9.64 8.98 18.48
C PRO A 275 9.95 10.13 19.44
N LYS A 276 10.80 9.91 20.43
CA LYS A 276 11.29 11.03 21.27
C LYS A 276 12.29 11.88 20.49
N SER A 277 13.16 11.21 19.73
CA SER A 277 14.06 11.79 18.75
C SER A 277 13.98 11.03 17.42
N ILE A 278 14.21 11.70 16.30
CA ILE A 278 14.26 11.04 14.97
C ILE A 278 15.26 9.86 14.97
N ASP A 279 16.37 9.99 15.72
CA ASP A 279 17.40 8.97 15.85
C ASP A 279 16.87 7.66 16.45
N ASP A 280 15.76 7.69 17.20
CA ASP A 280 15.14 6.50 17.79
C ASP A 280 14.66 5.53 16.70
N PHE A 281 14.31 5.99 15.49
CA PHE A 281 13.87 5.08 14.44
C PHE A 281 14.94 4.05 14.04
N THR A 282 16.23 4.36 14.19
CA THR A 282 17.33 3.47 13.82
C THR A 282 17.38 2.19 14.66
N PRO A 283 17.51 2.25 16.01
CA PRO A 283 17.50 1.04 16.83
C PRO A 283 16.18 0.28 16.73
N TRP A 284 15.05 0.97 16.57
CA TRP A 284 13.76 0.32 16.33
C TRP A 284 13.74 -0.48 15.03
N THR A 285 14.08 0.13 13.90
CA THR A 285 14.09 -0.53 12.59
C THR A 285 15.00 -1.77 12.59
N LYS A 286 16.18 -1.66 13.22
CA LYS A 286 17.11 -2.77 13.39
C LYS A 286 16.49 -3.92 14.19
N ALA A 287 15.93 -3.64 15.36
CA ALA A 287 15.34 -4.66 16.23
C ALA A 287 14.17 -5.41 15.58
N ILE A 288 13.34 -4.71 14.81
CA ILE A 288 12.20 -5.31 14.09
C ILE A 288 12.68 -6.26 12.97
N ARG A 289 13.68 -5.82 12.18
CA ARG A 289 14.28 -6.64 11.12
C ARG A 289 14.97 -7.89 11.68
N GLU A 290 15.64 -7.77 12.82
CA GLU A 290 16.24 -8.90 13.53
C GLU A 290 15.18 -9.85 14.10
N ALA A 291 14.07 -9.33 14.61
CA ALA A 291 12.97 -10.13 15.15
C ALA A 291 12.24 -10.95 14.06
N SER A 292 12.03 -10.37 12.88
CA SER A 292 11.39 -11.05 11.75
C SER A 292 11.86 -10.46 10.41
N PRO A 293 12.82 -11.10 9.71
CA PRO A 293 13.39 -10.58 8.46
C PRO A 293 12.39 -10.37 7.31
N LYS A 294 11.20 -10.97 7.40
CA LYS A 294 10.11 -10.82 6.41
C LYS A 294 9.16 -9.66 6.75
N THR A 295 9.21 -9.15 7.98
CA THR A 295 8.39 -8.01 8.42
C THR A 295 8.94 -6.73 7.82
N ARG A 296 8.08 -5.97 7.16
CA ARG A 296 8.41 -4.66 6.60
C ARG A 296 8.29 -3.59 7.67
N VAL A 297 9.09 -2.54 7.58
CA VAL A 297 9.07 -1.42 8.52
C VAL A 297 8.62 -0.16 7.81
N TRP A 298 7.52 0.41 8.27
CA TRP A 298 6.97 1.67 7.78
C TRP A 298 7.13 2.76 8.83
N LEU A 299 7.52 3.96 8.40
CA LEU A 299 7.72 5.10 9.30
C LEU A 299 6.72 6.21 8.99
N GLN A 300 6.09 6.76 10.02
CA GLN A 300 5.22 7.94 9.89
C GLN A 300 6.01 9.23 10.10
N ILE A 301 5.98 10.10 9.10
CA ILE A 301 6.80 11.31 9.01
C ILE A 301 5.93 12.51 8.61
N GLY A 302 6.24 13.69 9.16
CA GLY A 302 5.50 14.94 8.90
C GLY A 302 6.32 16.06 8.23
N SER A 303 7.58 15.80 7.85
CA SER A 303 8.46 16.81 7.23
C SER A 303 9.44 16.21 6.22
N VAL A 304 9.87 17.04 5.27
CA VAL A 304 10.87 16.68 4.25
C VAL A 304 12.22 16.33 4.87
N ALA A 305 12.71 17.17 5.79
CA ALA A 305 13.99 16.97 6.46
C ALA A 305 14.04 15.62 7.21
N THR A 306 12.96 15.28 7.93
CA THR A 306 12.86 13.99 8.61
C THR A 306 12.77 12.84 7.60
N ALA A 307 12.05 12.99 6.49
CA ALA A 307 11.90 11.95 5.48
C ALA A 307 13.26 11.58 4.86
N LEU A 308 14.06 12.58 4.48
CA LEU A 308 15.42 12.38 3.97
C LEU A 308 16.33 11.71 5.02
N ALA A 309 16.30 12.19 6.26
CA ALA A 309 17.11 11.64 7.34
C ALA A 309 16.82 10.16 7.62
N VAL A 310 15.54 9.74 7.63
CA VAL A 310 15.18 8.34 7.87
C VAL A 310 15.36 7.45 6.63
N ALA A 311 15.24 8.00 5.43
CA ALA A 311 15.53 7.27 4.20
C ALA A 311 16.99 6.77 4.19
N GLN A 312 17.92 7.63 4.63
CA GLN A 312 19.35 7.31 4.71
C GLN A 312 19.69 6.43 5.92
N SER A 313 19.20 6.78 7.12
CA SER A 313 19.60 6.09 8.37
C SER A 313 18.88 4.77 8.61
N CYS A 314 17.62 4.64 8.18
CA CYS A 314 16.76 3.50 8.50
C CYS A 314 16.44 2.65 7.26
N THR A 315 16.48 3.21 6.04
CA THR A 315 16.06 2.54 4.78
C THR A 315 14.68 1.88 4.88
N PRO A 316 13.62 2.58 5.34
CA PRO A 316 12.31 1.98 5.57
C PRO A 316 11.69 1.41 4.28
N ASP A 317 10.82 0.42 4.43
CA ASP A 317 10.15 -0.22 3.30
C ASP A 317 9.04 0.65 2.69
N ALA A 318 8.52 1.62 3.46
CA ALA A 318 7.66 2.71 2.99
C ALA A 318 7.65 3.87 4.00
N ILE A 319 7.29 5.07 3.56
CA ILE A 319 7.10 6.23 4.42
C ILE A 319 5.65 6.72 4.32
N CYS A 320 5.02 6.90 5.47
CA CYS A 320 3.68 7.44 5.59
C CYS A 320 3.76 8.93 5.92
N LEU A 321 3.49 9.77 4.93
CA LEU A 321 3.53 11.23 5.05
C LEU A 321 2.20 11.74 5.61
N GLN A 322 2.21 12.13 6.89
CA GLN A 322 1.03 12.64 7.56
C GLN A 322 0.97 14.17 7.46
N GLY A 323 -0.02 14.68 6.73
CA GLY A 323 -0.33 16.10 6.66
C GLY A 323 -1.12 16.61 7.87
N SER A 324 -1.09 17.93 8.09
CA SER A 324 -1.70 18.62 9.24
C SER A 324 -3.24 18.54 9.33
N ASP A 325 -3.87 18.11 8.24
CA ASP A 325 -5.30 17.80 8.13
C ASP A 325 -5.72 16.48 8.79
N ALA A 326 -4.76 15.62 9.14
CA ALA A 326 -5.04 14.34 9.78
C ALA A 326 -5.69 14.51 11.17
N GLY A 327 -6.60 13.59 11.50
CA GLY A 327 -7.14 13.44 12.85
C GLY A 327 -6.16 12.77 13.80
N GLY A 328 -6.30 13.03 15.10
CA GLY A 328 -5.42 12.48 16.13
C GLY A 328 -4.04 13.13 16.13
N HIS A 329 -3.06 12.42 16.67
CA HIS A 329 -1.72 12.95 16.90
C HIS A 329 -0.89 13.11 15.63
N GLY A 330 -0.13 14.20 15.57
CA GLY A 330 0.81 14.51 14.49
C GLY A 330 1.73 15.66 14.91
N CYS A 331 2.64 16.05 14.02
CA CYS A 331 3.51 17.20 14.27
C CYS A 331 2.66 18.47 14.44
N GLU A 332 2.92 19.22 15.51
CA GLU A 332 2.29 20.52 15.78
C GLU A 332 2.55 21.51 14.63
N GLN A 333 3.77 21.48 14.09
CA GLN A 333 4.13 22.16 12.85
C GLN A 333 4.19 21.14 11.71
N GLY A 334 3.41 21.38 10.65
CA GLY A 334 3.38 20.49 9.49
C GLY A 334 2.58 21.08 8.34
N ALA A 335 2.90 20.63 7.13
CA ALA A 335 2.18 21.02 5.92
C ALA A 335 0.96 20.09 5.66
N GLY A 336 0.02 20.56 4.84
CA GLY A 336 -1.02 19.69 4.28
C GLY A 336 -0.45 18.75 3.21
N VAL A 337 -1.19 17.70 2.86
CA VAL A 337 -0.73 16.68 1.89
C VAL A 337 -0.43 17.26 0.50
N ILE A 338 -1.11 18.34 0.11
CA ILE A 338 -0.90 19.03 -1.18
C ILE A 338 0.54 19.52 -1.34
N SER A 339 1.18 20.00 -0.27
CA SER A 339 2.56 20.47 -0.30
C SER A 339 3.54 19.40 0.16
N LEU A 340 3.20 18.67 1.24
CA LEU A 340 4.12 17.71 1.84
C LEU A 340 4.50 16.56 0.90
N VAL A 341 3.53 15.96 0.22
CA VAL A 341 3.77 14.77 -0.61
C VAL A 341 4.69 15.08 -1.80
N PRO A 342 4.40 16.07 -2.67
CA PRO A 342 5.26 16.35 -3.82
C PRO A 342 6.64 16.88 -3.42
N GLU A 343 6.74 17.66 -2.34
CA GLU A 343 8.04 18.16 -1.86
C GLU A 343 8.97 17.03 -1.40
N VAL A 344 8.42 16.01 -0.71
CA VAL A 344 9.18 14.80 -0.37
C VAL A 344 9.48 13.96 -1.62
N TYR A 345 8.52 13.81 -2.52
CA TYR A 345 8.70 13.04 -3.75
C TYR A 345 9.85 13.61 -4.61
N ASP A 346 9.86 14.93 -4.83
CA ASP A 346 10.89 15.61 -5.60
C ASP A 346 12.27 15.56 -4.89
N ALA A 347 12.28 15.73 -3.57
CA ALA A 347 13.50 15.58 -2.77
C ALA A 347 14.08 14.16 -2.87
N PHE A 348 13.22 13.13 -2.86
CA PHE A 348 13.64 11.74 -3.03
C PHE A 348 14.14 11.48 -4.45
N ALA A 349 13.47 12.01 -5.47
CA ALA A 349 13.92 11.92 -6.84
C ALA A 349 15.31 12.56 -7.04
N ALA A 350 15.55 13.73 -6.44
CA ALA A 350 16.84 14.42 -6.49
C ALA A 350 17.98 13.62 -5.84
N GLU A 351 17.69 12.86 -4.78
CA GLU A 351 18.66 11.97 -4.12
C GLU A 351 18.63 10.52 -4.66
N SER A 352 17.86 10.23 -5.71
CA SER A 352 17.69 8.88 -6.26
C SER A 352 17.19 7.85 -5.23
N ILE A 353 16.36 8.28 -4.29
CA ILE A 353 15.73 7.45 -3.27
C ILE A 353 14.44 6.84 -3.82
N ASP A 354 14.36 5.51 -3.84
CA ASP A 354 13.21 4.75 -4.39
C ASP A 354 12.41 4.09 -3.25
N ILE A 355 11.89 4.91 -2.32
CA ILE A 355 11.06 4.46 -1.19
C ILE A 355 9.59 4.86 -1.47
N PRO A 356 8.63 3.91 -1.43
CA PRO A 356 7.22 4.21 -1.63
C PRO A 356 6.67 5.20 -0.59
N LEU A 357 5.89 6.18 -1.05
CA LEU A 357 5.24 7.18 -0.21
C LEU A 357 3.74 6.89 -0.09
N LEU A 358 3.23 6.87 1.14
CA LEU A 358 1.80 6.84 1.41
C LEU A 358 1.34 8.20 1.94
N ALA A 359 0.32 8.79 1.33
CA ALA A 359 -0.24 10.05 1.80
C ALA A 359 -1.30 9.81 2.90
N ALA A 360 -1.23 10.58 3.99
CA ALA A 360 -2.17 10.49 5.10
C ALA A 360 -2.63 11.89 5.54
N GLY A 361 -3.92 12.05 5.83
CA GLY A 361 -4.50 13.31 6.32
C GLY A 361 -5.32 14.05 5.26
N GLY A 362 -6.54 14.45 5.62
CA GLY A 362 -7.50 15.09 4.71
C GLY A 362 -8.12 14.18 3.63
N ILE A 363 -7.56 12.99 3.40
CA ILE A 363 -8.03 12.03 2.40
C ILE A 363 -9.20 11.21 2.96
N VAL A 364 -10.37 11.29 2.30
CA VAL A 364 -11.61 10.64 2.74
C VAL A 364 -12.31 9.84 1.64
N ASP A 365 -12.36 10.37 0.43
CA ASP A 365 -13.01 9.75 -0.73
C ASP A 365 -12.06 9.64 -1.94
N GLY A 366 -12.56 9.13 -3.06
CA GLY A 366 -11.75 8.91 -4.25
C GLY A 366 -11.15 10.18 -4.86
N ARG A 367 -11.69 11.37 -4.62
CA ARG A 367 -11.08 12.63 -5.09
C ARG A 367 -9.77 12.89 -4.36
N GLY A 368 -9.77 12.69 -3.05
CA GLY A 368 -8.56 12.80 -2.23
C GLY A 368 -7.52 11.75 -2.61
N VAL A 369 -7.96 10.53 -2.95
CA VAL A 369 -7.06 9.48 -3.43
C VAL A 369 -6.46 9.83 -4.78
N ALA A 370 -7.28 10.23 -5.75
CA ALA A 370 -6.80 10.69 -7.06
C ALA A 370 -5.79 11.83 -6.92
N ALA A 371 -6.08 12.83 -6.07
CA ALA A 371 -5.16 13.92 -5.80
C ALA A 371 -3.83 13.41 -5.21
N ALA A 372 -3.86 12.56 -4.20
CA ALA A 372 -2.65 12.00 -3.59
C ALA A 372 -1.77 11.23 -4.58
N LEU A 373 -2.37 10.44 -5.48
CA LEU A 373 -1.64 9.72 -6.52
C LEU A 373 -0.98 10.67 -7.52
N VAL A 374 -1.69 11.73 -7.93
CA VAL A 374 -1.14 12.78 -8.81
C VAL A 374 0.03 13.50 -8.15
N LEU A 375 0.01 13.67 -6.83
CA LEU A 375 1.10 14.28 -6.05
C LEU A 375 2.34 13.38 -5.89
N GLY A 376 2.32 12.13 -6.36
CA GLY A 376 3.45 11.20 -6.28
C GLY A 376 3.34 10.13 -5.19
N ALA A 377 2.20 10.04 -4.48
CA ALA A 377 1.99 8.94 -3.55
C ALA A 377 1.73 7.61 -4.29
N THR A 378 2.24 6.51 -3.75
CA THR A 378 1.96 5.14 -4.24
C THR A 378 0.67 4.57 -3.65
N GLY A 379 0.22 5.12 -2.52
CA GLY A 379 -0.98 4.71 -1.81
C GLY A 379 -1.44 5.78 -0.83
N VAL A 380 -2.54 5.50 -0.15
CA VAL A 380 -3.13 6.42 0.82
C VAL A 380 -3.50 5.72 2.11
N VAL A 381 -3.49 6.49 3.18
CA VAL A 381 -3.88 6.06 4.52
C VAL A 381 -5.12 6.85 4.94
N LEU A 382 -6.21 6.13 5.18
CA LEU A 382 -7.46 6.70 5.63
C LEU A 382 -7.60 6.48 7.13
N GLY A 383 -7.80 7.56 7.88
CA GLY A 383 -8.12 7.50 9.32
C GLY A 383 -9.60 7.79 9.53
N THR A 384 -9.96 9.07 9.44
CA THR A 384 -11.32 9.57 9.70
C THR A 384 -12.39 8.89 8.85
N ARG A 385 -12.10 8.52 7.60
CA ARG A 385 -13.06 7.76 6.77
C ARG A 385 -13.43 6.42 7.39
N PHE A 386 -12.46 5.66 7.89
CA PHE A 386 -12.72 4.37 8.52
C PHE A 386 -13.36 4.49 9.90
N LEU A 387 -13.42 5.67 10.55
CA LEU A 387 -14.23 5.83 11.76
C LEU A 387 -15.72 5.52 11.53
N ALA A 388 -16.19 5.67 10.29
CA ALA A 388 -17.54 5.29 9.88
C ALA A 388 -17.66 3.82 9.41
N ALA A 389 -16.59 3.02 9.48
CA ALA A 389 -16.64 1.60 9.14
C ALA A 389 -17.29 0.80 10.28
N ARG A 390 -18.23 -0.11 9.98
CA ARG A 390 -18.94 -0.93 10.98
C ARG A 390 -18.00 -1.78 11.83
N GLU A 391 -16.82 -2.10 11.30
CA GLU A 391 -15.81 -2.94 11.91
C GLU A 391 -14.93 -2.20 12.93
N THR A 392 -15.08 -0.88 13.09
CA THR A 392 -14.31 -0.13 14.10
C THR A 392 -14.86 -0.32 15.51
N ASN A 393 -13.93 -0.43 16.46
CA ASN A 393 -14.24 -0.38 17.88
C ASN A 393 -14.45 1.07 18.31
N LEU A 394 -15.62 1.64 18.01
CA LEU A 394 -15.94 3.04 18.26
C LEU A 394 -17.25 3.17 19.02
N HIS A 395 -17.28 4.02 20.06
CA HIS A 395 -18.50 4.31 20.80
C HIS A 395 -19.56 4.92 19.87
N GLN A 396 -20.84 4.54 20.04
CA GLN A 396 -21.91 4.94 19.14
C GLN A 396 -22.08 6.46 19.05
N ASN A 397 -21.99 7.17 20.18
CA ASN A 397 -22.09 8.64 20.16
C ASN A 397 -20.92 9.31 19.43
N TYR A 398 -19.73 8.73 19.52
CA TYR A 398 -18.57 9.23 18.78
C TYR A 398 -18.77 8.99 17.28
N ARG A 399 -19.21 7.80 16.87
CA ARG A 399 -19.59 7.54 15.46
C ARG A 399 -20.66 8.50 14.96
N ALA A 400 -21.70 8.75 15.76
CA ALA A 400 -22.76 9.70 15.43
C ALA A 400 -22.22 11.13 15.26
N ALA A 401 -21.30 11.56 16.13
CA ALA A 401 -20.65 12.87 16.01
C ALA A 401 -19.82 13.00 14.74
N ILE A 402 -19.09 11.95 14.34
CA ILE A 402 -18.37 11.90 13.05
C ILE A 402 -19.33 12.08 11.87
N LEU A 403 -20.43 11.31 11.84
CA LEU A 403 -21.40 11.35 10.74
C LEU A 403 -22.21 12.65 10.68
N ALA A 404 -22.38 13.32 11.82
CA ALA A 404 -23.08 14.60 11.92
C ALA A 404 -22.18 15.81 11.62
N ALA A 405 -20.86 15.70 11.79
CA ALA A 405 -19.93 16.80 11.62
C ALA A 405 -19.94 17.33 10.18
N ARG A 406 -19.96 18.66 10.03
CA ARG A 406 -19.85 19.38 8.76
C ARG A 406 -18.82 20.49 8.92
N ASP A 407 -18.27 20.96 7.80
CA ASP A 407 -17.24 22.00 7.80
C ASP A 407 -16.04 21.65 8.71
N GLY A 408 -15.37 20.54 8.38
CA GLY A 408 -14.34 19.96 9.23
C GLY A 408 -13.14 20.87 9.50
N GLY A 409 -12.89 21.87 8.66
CA GLY A 409 -11.88 22.91 8.91
C GLY A 409 -12.24 23.86 10.06
N VAL A 410 -13.53 24.01 10.35
CA VAL A 410 -14.05 24.85 11.44
C VAL A 410 -14.37 24.03 12.68
N VAL A 411 -14.96 22.84 12.52
CA VAL A 411 -15.39 22.02 13.67
C VAL A 411 -14.31 21.10 14.23
N THR A 412 -13.10 21.09 13.66
CA THR A 412 -11.92 20.43 14.24
C THR A 412 -10.85 21.44 14.59
N THR A 413 -10.03 21.12 15.59
CA THR A 413 -8.90 21.95 16.01
C THR A 413 -7.74 21.08 16.48
N ARG A 414 -6.52 21.59 16.38
CA ARG A 414 -5.33 20.99 16.98
C ARG A 414 -5.05 21.65 18.33
N SER A 415 -4.76 20.85 19.34
CA SER A 415 -4.40 21.37 20.65
C SER A 415 -3.73 20.33 21.54
N LYS A 416 -2.75 20.77 22.33
CA LYS A 416 -2.19 19.98 23.44
C LYS A 416 -3.16 19.84 24.61
N LEU A 417 -4.26 20.62 24.64
CA LEU A 417 -5.28 20.50 25.67
C LEU A 417 -5.79 19.07 25.77
N PHE A 418 -6.08 18.42 24.64
CA PHE A 418 -6.67 17.08 24.61
C PHE A 418 -5.81 16.06 25.36
N ASP A 419 -4.48 16.19 25.28
CA ASP A 419 -3.51 15.36 25.97
C ASP A 419 -3.35 15.70 27.45
N ASN A 420 -3.75 16.91 27.83
CA ASN A 420 -3.79 17.35 29.22
C ASN A 420 -5.10 16.98 29.94
N LEU A 421 -6.13 16.49 29.24
CA LEU A 421 -7.40 16.11 29.86
C LEU A 421 -7.25 14.92 30.84
N PRO A 422 -6.58 13.81 30.47
CA PRO A 422 -6.44 12.66 31.36
C PRO A 422 -5.49 12.92 32.53
N GLY A 423 -4.56 13.86 32.38
CA GLY A 423 -3.49 14.11 33.35
C GLY A 423 -2.39 14.98 32.76
N GLU A 424 -1.17 14.82 33.27
CA GLU A 424 0.02 15.44 32.69
C GLU A 424 0.28 14.92 31.28
N ASN A 425 0.65 15.82 30.37
CA ASN A 425 0.92 15.45 28.98
C ASN A 425 2.22 14.63 28.87
N ILE A 426 2.09 13.41 28.35
CA ILE A 426 3.20 12.47 28.13
C ILE A 426 3.75 12.49 26.70
N TRP A 427 3.09 13.19 25.78
CA TRP A 427 3.49 13.23 24.38
C TRP A 427 4.76 14.07 24.19
N PRO A 428 5.63 13.73 23.22
CA PRO A 428 6.75 14.57 22.86
C PRO A 428 6.31 16.01 22.55
N GLY A 429 7.09 17.00 22.96
CA GLY A 429 6.67 18.41 22.94
C GLY A 429 6.35 18.99 21.55
N TYR A 430 6.79 18.34 20.48
CA TYR A 430 6.51 18.71 19.08
C TYR A 430 5.23 18.07 18.52
N ILE A 431 4.50 17.31 19.35
CA ILE A 431 3.26 16.61 19.00
C ILE A 431 2.08 17.27 19.71
N ASP A 432 0.99 17.38 18.97
CA ASP A 432 -0.36 17.68 19.48
C ASP A 432 -1.40 16.81 18.75
N GLY A 433 -2.67 16.90 19.15
CA GLY A 433 -3.76 16.12 18.56
C GLY A 433 -4.83 16.97 17.89
N ARG A 434 -5.36 16.51 16.74
CA ARG A 434 -6.54 17.08 16.09
C ARG A 434 -7.82 16.34 16.48
N SER A 435 -8.78 17.07 17.06
CA SER A 435 -10.07 16.55 17.47
C SER A 435 -11.22 17.45 17.00
N LEU A 436 -12.44 16.92 16.96
CA LEU A 436 -13.65 17.75 16.98
C LEU A 436 -13.59 18.75 18.15
N ILE A 437 -14.19 19.93 17.96
CA ILE A 437 -14.32 20.91 19.04
C ILE A 437 -15.36 20.40 20.05
N ILE A 438 -14.87 20.07 21.24
CA ILE A 438 -15.62 19.55 22.40
C ILE A 438 -15.75 20.61 23.50
N GLU A 439 -16.61 20.39 24.49
CA GLU A 439 -16.83 21.33 25.59
C GLU A 439 -15.55 21.66 26.36
N SER A 440 -14.70 20.65 26.62
CA SER A 440 -13.42 20.88 27.29
C SER A 440 -12.54 21.89 26.54
N TYR A 441 -12.57 21.91 25.20
CA TYR A 441 -11.85 22.89 24.40
C TYR A 441 -12.49 24.27 24.43
N ARG A 442 -13.83 24.35 24.44
CA ARG A 442 -14.55 25.63 24.59
C ARG A 442 -14.24 26.27 25.94
N ASP A 443 -14.24 25.48 27.02
CA ASP A 443 -13.86 25.94 28.36
C ASP A 443 -12.41 26.45 28.38
N HIS A 444 -11.49 25.74 27.73
CA HIS A 444 -10.09 26.16 27.63
C HIS A 444 -9.94 27.52 26.91
N VAL A 445 -10.61 27.70 25.77
CA VAL A 445 -10.59 28.98 25.02
C VAL A 445 -11.26 30.10 25.82
N ALA A 446 -12.27 29.78 26.63
CA ALA A 446 -12.91 30.72 27.55
C ALA A 446 -12.06 31.06 28.79
N GLY A 447 -10.89 30.45 28.96
CA GLY A 447 -9.97 30.71 30.07
C GLY A 447 -10.33 29.99 31.37
N VAL A 448 -11.14 28.94 31.32
CA VAL A 448 -11.41 28.08 32.48
C VAL A 448 -10.12 27.37 32.90
N ASP A 449 -9.87 27.32 34.20
CA ASP A 449 -8.67 26.70 34.74
C ASP A 449 -8.59 25.20 34.39
N ILE A 450 -7.39 24.72 34.07
CA ILE A 450 -7.16 23.34 33.63
C ILE A 450 -7.54 22.32 34.72
N SER A 451 -7.43 22.66 36.01
CA SER A 451 -7.85 21.76 37.09
C SER A 451 -9.36 21.51 37.07
N GLU A 452 -10.15 22.53 36.77
CA GLU A 452 -11.60 22.42 36.64
C GLU A 452 -11.99 21.68 35.35
N ILE A 453 -11.33 21.97 34.22
CA ILE A 453 -11.55 21.22 32.97
C ILE A 453 -11.26 19.73 33.18
N ARG A 454 -10.16 19.39 33.87
CA ARG A 454 -9.80 18.00 34.20
C ARG A 454 -10.84 17.36 35.12
N ARG A 455 -11.40 18.09 36.08
CA ARG A 455 -12.46 17.58 36.97
C ARG A 455 -13.72 17.24 36.15
N LEU A 456 -14.19 18.18 35.33
CA LEU A 456 -15.36 17.99 34.46
C LEU A 456 -15.15 16.87 33.43
N TYR A 457 -13.95 16.75 32.87
CA TYR A 457 -13.56 15.64 32.00
C TYR A 457 -13.66 14.30 32.74
N LYS A 458 -13.10 14.18 33.96
CA LYS A 458 -13.15 12.95 34.77
C LYS A 458 -14.58 12.52 35.07
N ASP A 459 -15.44 13.47 35.44
CA ASP A 459 -16.86 13.21 35.67
C ASP A 459 -17.52 12.68 34.38
N ALA A 460 -17.22 13.28 33.23
CA ALA A 460 -17.81 12.89 31.95
C ALA A 460 -17.33 11.51 31.47
N VAL A 461 -16.03 11.17 31.58
CA VAL A 461 -15.53 9.85 31.13
C VAL A 461 -15.96 8.69 32.01
N ALA A 462 -16.38 8.96 33.24
CA ALA A 462 -16.97 7.96 34.13
C ALA A 462 -18.45 7.66 33.83
N ALA A 463 -19.11 8.49 33.00
CA ALA A 463 -20.47 8.26 32.54
C ALA A 463 -20.54 7.14 31.48
N ASP A 464 -21.74 6.62 31.23
CA ASP A 464 -21.98 5.53 30.28
C ASP A 464 -21.51 5.87 28.86
N ASP A 465 -21.64 7.14 28.45
CA ASP A 465 -21.20 7.62 27.15
C ASP A 465 -19.69 7.84 27.04
N ARG A 466 -18.93 7.58 28.12
CA ARG A 466 -17.47 7.70 28.23
C ARG A 466 -16.95 9.10 27.86
N GLY A 467 -17.75 10.13 28.11
CA GLY A 467 -17.41 11.52 27.83
C GLY A 467 -17.70 11.94 26.39
N TYR A 468 -18.37 11.09 25.61
CA TYR A 468 -18.82 11.37 24.23
C TYR A 468 -20.29 11.80 24.20
N ALA A 469 -20.73 12.64 25.14
CA ALA A 469 -22.09 13.17 25.15
C ALA A 469 -22.49 13.78 23.80
N SER A 470 -23.76 13.59 23.42
CA SER A 470 -24.31 14.00 22.13
C SER A 470 -24.40 15.53 21.97
N GLU A 471 -24.79 15.99 20.77
CA GLU A 471 -25.03 17.42 20.48
C GLU A 471 -23.81 18.33 20.75
N GLY A 472 -22.61 17.78 20.63
CA GLY A 472 -21.37 18.54 20.86
C GLY A 472 -21.06 18.83 22.33
N LYS A 473 -21.78 18.20 23.27
CA LYS A 473 -21.60 18.35 24.73
C LYS A 473 -20.52 17.42 25.30
N GLY A 474 -19.93 16.56 24.46
CA GLY A 474 -18.84 15.69 24.85
C GLY A 474 -17.66 16.47 25.45
N ARG A 475 -16.95 15.82 26.38
CA ARG A 475 -15.76 16.36 27.05
C ARG A 475 -14.51 15.53 26.79
N ALA A 476 -14.65 14.31 26.26
CA ALA A 476 -13.54 13.50 25.79
C ALA A 476 -13.17 13.81 24.33
N ALA A 477 -11.89 13.68 24.00
CA ALA A 477 -11.39 13.92 22.66
C ALA A 477 -12.02 12.94 21.64
N MET A 478 -12.60 13.51 20.60
CA MET A 478 -13.10 12.80 19.42
C MET A 478 -12.17 13.11 18.25
N TRP A 479 -11.10 12.33 18.11
CA TRP A 479 -10.06 12.45 17.08
C TRP A 479 -10.61 12.37 15.64
N ALA A 480 -10.57 13.48 14.90
CA ALA A 480 -11.08 13.56 13.54
C ALA A 480 -10.27 14.55 12.73
N GLY A 481 -10.04 14.24 11.45
CA GLY A 481 -9.36 15.12 10.51
C GLY A 481 -10.30 16.15 9.91
N THR A 482 -9.74 17.14 9.23
CA THR A 482 -10.49 18.23 8.60
C THR A 482 -11.44 17.74 7.49
N GLY A 483 -11.19 16.55 6.93
CA GLY A 483 -12.07 15.89 5.97
C GLY A 483 -13.37 15.31 6.56
N VAL A 484 -13.61 15.40 7.88
CA VAL A 484 -14.77 14.76 8.54
C VAL A 484 -16.12 15.10 7.92
N GLY A 485 -16.27 16.32 7.37
CA GLY A 485 -17.50 16.73 6.68
C GLY A 485 -17.85 15.94 5.42
N LEU A 486 -16.90 15.17 4.87
CA LEU A 486 -17.09 14.25 3.74
C LEU A 486 -17.51 12.84 4.20
N VAL A 487 -17.52 12.56 5.50
CA VAL A 487 -17.93 11.27 6.06
C VAL A 487 -19.41 11.33 6.41
N THR A 488 -20.27 11.04 5.44
CA THR A 488 -21.73 11.22 5.58
C THR A 488 -22.50 9.94 5.86
N THR A 489 -21.89 8.78 5.69
CA THR A 489 -22.55 7.47 5.71
C THR A 489 -21.73 6.45 6.47
N GLU A 490 -22.41 5.57 7.19
CA GLU A 490 -21.82 4.37 7.81
C GLU A 490 -21.80 3.21 6.80
N GLN A 491 -20.63 2.60 6.63
CA GLN A 491 -20.37 1.57 5.61
C GLN A 491 -19.54 0.43 6.18
N SER A 492 -19.45 -0.71 5.50
CA SER A 492 -18.40 -1.69 5.79
C SER A 492 -17.04 -1.19 5.29
N ALA A 493 -15.95 -1.75 5.81
CA ALA A 493 -14.62 -1.48 5.30
C ALA A 493 -14.52 -1.80 3.80
N ALA A 494 -15.11 -2.92 3.38
CA ALA A 494 -15.13 -3.33 1.97
C ALA A 494 -15.87 -2.32 1.07
N GLU A 495 -17.04 -1.83 1.50
CA GLU A 495 -17.80 -0.79 0.79
C GLU A 495 -16.97 0.50 0.64
N ILE A 496 -16.27 0.91 1.70
CA ILE A 496 -15.39 2.09 1.67
C ILE A 496 -14.25 1.90 0.66
N LEU A 497 -13.56 0.75 0.68
CA LEU A 497 -12.45 0.50 -0.24
C LEU A 497 -12.88 0.54 -1.71
N GLU A 498 -14.01 -0.11 -2.00
CA GLU A 498 -14.54 -0.18 -3.36
C GLU A 498 -14.94 1.21 -3.86
N GLU A 499 -15.74 1.95 -3.07
CA GLU A 499 -16.19 3.31 -3.40
C GLU A 499 -15.00 4.23 -3.67
N VAL A 500 -14.02 4.25 -2.75
CA VAL A 500 -12.86 5.16 -2.85
C VAL A 500 -12.02 4.86 -4.10
N ARG A 501 -11.85 3.58 -4.46
CA ARG A 501 -11.11 3.19 -5.68
C ARG A 501 -11.86 3.56 -6.95
N GLN A 502 -13.14 3.25 -7.03
CA GLN A 502 -13.98 3.59 -8.18
C GLN A 502 -14.06 5.10 -8.38
N ASP A 503 -14.27 5.86 -7.31
CA ASP A 503 -14.34 7.32 -7.34
C ASP A 503 -13.01 7.96 -7.72
N ALA A 504 -11.88 7.36 -7.32
CA ALA A 504 -10.56 7.83 -7.74
C ALA A 504 -10.37 7.68 -9.24
N LEU A 505 -10.69 6.51 -9.79
CA LEU A 505 -10.63 6.26 -11.23
C LEU A 505 -11.56 7.19 -12.01
N ALA A 506 -12.80 7.37 -11.53
CA ALA A 506 -13.77 8.27 -12.14
C ALA A 506 -13.30 9.74 -12.09
N SER A 507 -12.68 10.15 -10.98
CA SER A 507 -12.12 11.50 -10.81
C SER A 507 -10.98 11.76 -11.78
N LEU A 508 -10.04 10.83 -11.91
CA LEU A 508 -8.92 10.92 -12.85
C LEU A 508 -9.41 11.00 -14.30
N LYS A 509 -10.33 10.11 -14.71
CA LYS A 509 -10.94 10.15 -16.05
C LYS A 509 -11.66 11.46 -16.34
N ARG A 510 -12.39 12.01 -15.35
CA ARG A 510 -13.10 13.28 -15.49
C ARG A 510 -12.16 14.47 -15.66
N VAL A 511 -11.03 14.48 -14.94
CA VAL A 511 -10.01 15.52 -15.08
C VAL A 511 -9.30 15.38 -16.43
N GLN A 512 -8.90 14.16 -16.81
CA GLN A 512 -8.27 13.90 -18.11
C GLN A 512 -9.15 14.34 -19.28
N ALA A 513 -10.47 14.17 -19.22
CA ALA A 513 -11.37 14.63 -20.28
C ALA A 513 -11.54 16.16 -20.37
N ARG A 514 -11.04 16.92 -19.38
CA ARG A 514 -11.12 18.39 -19.34
C ARG A 514 -9.82 19.09 -19.71
N LEU A 515 -8.70 18.41 -19.52
CA LEU A 515 -7.37 18.85 -19.95
C LEU A 515 -7.17 18.44 -21.41
#